data_AF-A0A3B6PFI1-F1
#
_entry.id   AF-A0A3B6PFI1-F1
#
_cell.length_a   1.000
_cell.length_b   1.000
_cell.length_c   1.000
_cell.angle_alpha   90.00
_cell.angle_beta   90.00
_cell.angle_gamma   90.00
#
_symmetry.space_group_name_H-M   'P 1'
#
loop_
_entity.id
_entity.type
_entity.pdbx_description
1 polymer ?
#
loop_
_entity_poly.entity_id
_entity_poly.type
_entity_poly.pdbx_seq_one_letter_code
_entity_poly.pdbx_strand_id
1 'polypeptide(L)'
;MIEDDCADNGIPLPNVDSKILSKVIEYCKKHVQASPKLADSTDASSSTSTAAAAPAEDLKSFDAEFVNVDQATLFDLILAANVNIKGLLDLTCQTVAVADMIKGKTPEEIRKTFNIKNDFTPEEEAEIRRENQWAFE
;
A
#
# COMPACT_ATOMS: atom_id res chain seq x y z
N MET A 1 -0.39 29.14 8.09
CA MET A 1 -0.79 29.76 6.83
C MET A 1 -0.26 28.87 5.73
N ILE A 2 -1.13 28.10 5.08
CA ILE A 2 -0.77 27.39 3.84
C ILE A 2 -0.92 28.45 2.76
N GLU A 3 0.16 28.75 2.05
CA GLU A 3 0.15 29.70 0.94
C GLU A 3 -0.75 29.12 -0.17
N ASP A 4 -1.86 29.81 -0.41
CA ASP A 4 -2.97 29.43 -1.30
C ASP A 4 -2.57 29.41 -2.79
N ASP A 5 -1.30 29.68 -3.10
CA ASP A 5 -0.79 29.96 -4.45
C ASP A 5 0.04 28.80 -5.05
N CYS A 6 0.04 27.63 -4.39
CA CYS A 6 0.84 26.47 -4.80
C CYS A 6 0.14 25.51 -5.79
N ALA A 7 -1.16 25.72 -6.08
CA ALA A 7 -1.97 24.77 -6.86
C ALA A 7 -2.37 25.25 -8.26
N ASP A 8 -2.22 26.54 -8.59
CA ASP A 8 -2.69 27.08 -9.89
C ASP A 8 -1.91 26.53 -11.10
N ASN A 9 -0.70 26.02 -10.89
CA ASN A 9 0.14 25.42 -11.94
C ASN A 9 0.21 23.88 -11.90
N GLY A 10 -0.61 23.24 -11.06
CA GLY A 10 -0.58 21.79 -10.84
C GLY A 10 0.68 21.32 -10.08
N ILE A 11 0.53 20.25 -9.30
CA ILE A 11 1.65 19.65 -8.57
C ILE A 11 2.30 18.59 -9.49
N PRO A 12 3.55 18.79 -9.96
CA PRO A 12 4.19 17.83 -10.83
C PRO A 12 4.54 16.55 -10.06
N LEU A 13 4.06 15.41 -10.56
CA LEU A 13 4.36 14.08 -10.04
C LEU A 13 5.17 13.29 -11.06
N PRO A 14 6.50 13.50 -11.17
CA PRO A 14 7.33 12.93 -12.24
C PRO A 14 7.42 11.40 -12.21
N ASN A 15 7.14 10.78 -11.06
CA ASN A 15 7.27 9.33 -10.84
C ASN A 15 5.92 8.61 -10.77
N VAL A 16 4.80 9.28 -11.08
CA VAL A 16 3.47 8.69 -11.01
C VAL A 16 2.77 8.89 -12.36
N ASP A 17 2.50 7.78 -13.06
CA ASP A 17 1.72 7.84 -14.30
C ASP A 17 0.26 8.23 -14.02
N SER A 18 -0.37 8.86 -15.00
CA SER A 18 -1.78 9.25 -15.03
C SER A 18 -2.73 8.11 -14.61
N LYS A 19 -2.46 6.88 -15.05
CA LYS A 19 -3.25 5.69 -14.69
C LYS A 19 -3.14 5.36 -13.19
N ILE A 20 -1.93 5.46 -12.65
CA ILE A 20 -1.65 5.18 -11.24
C ILE A 20 -2.27 6.28 -10.37
N LEU A 21 -2.10 7.54 -10.75
CA LEU A 21 -2.72 8.67 -10.07
C LEU A 21 -4.26 8.54 -10.04
N SER A 22 -4.87 8.08 -11.15
CA SER A 22 -6.31 7.84 -11.21
C SER A 22 -6.77 6.78 -10.19
N LYS A 23 -6.02 5.67 -10.07
CA LYS A 23 -6.27 4.63 -9.06
C LYS A 23 -6.08 5.14 -7.63
N VAL A 24 -5.05 5.95 -7.38
CA VAL A 24 -4.82 6.58 -6.07
C VAL A 24 -5.98 7.50 -5.69
N ILE A 25 -6.49 8.30 -6.63
CA ILE A 25 -7.65 9.17 -6.41
C ILE A 25 -8.91 8.33 -6.10
N GLU A 26 -9.12 7.22 -6.82
CA GLU A 26 -10.22 6.29 -6.56
C GLU A 26 -10.15 5.72 -5.13
N TYR A 27 -8.98 5.26 -4.73
CA TYR A 27 -8.72 4.77 -3.37
C TYR A 27 -9.07 5.84 -2.32
N CYS A 28 -8.55 7.06 -2.49
CA CYS A 28 -8.82 8.17 -1.58
C CYS A 28 -10.32 8.50 -1.50
N LYS A 29 -11.03 8.55 -2.64
CA LYS A 29 -12.47 8.83 -2.67
C LYS A 29 -13.27 7.77 -1.91
N LYS A 30 -12.96 6.48 -2.13
CA LYS A 30 -13.63 5.37 -1.45
C LYS A 30 -13.42 5.41 0.07
N HIS A 31 -12.20 5.72 0.52
CA HIS A 31 -11.84 5.76 1.94
C HIS A 31 -12.31 7.02 2.68
N VAL A 32 -12.40 8.16 1.98
CA VAL A 32 -12.96 9.39 2.57
C VAL A 32 -14.47 9.27 2.74
N GLN A 33 -15.18 8.63 1.80
CA GLN A 33 -16.63 8.43 1.91
C GLN A 33 -17.01 7.41 3.00
N ALA A 34 -16.12 6.48 3.32
CA ALA A 34 -16.32 5.46 4.35
C ALA A 34 -15.86 5.91 5.74
N SER A 35 -15.09 7.00 5.86
CA SER A 35 -14.78 7.60 7.16
C SER A 35 -16.06 8.20 7.76
N PRO A 36 -16.38 7.94 9.03
CA PRO A 36 -17.52 8.61 9.66
C PRO A 36 -17.28 10.11 9.58
N LYS A 37 -18.17 10.83 8.90
CA LYS A 37 -18.16 12.29 8.95
C LYS A 37 -18.17 12.67 10.42
N LEU A 38 -17.07 13.26 10.94
CA LEU A 38 -17.16 14.02 12.17
C LEU A 38 -18.09 15.20 11.87
N ALA A 39 -19.37 14.98 12.11
CA ALA A 39 -20.33 16.06 12.20
C ALA A 39 -20.00 16.81 13.49
N ASP A 40 -19.50 18.01 13.33
CA ASP A 40 -19.48 19.02 14.38
C ASP A 40 -20.94 19.29 14.78
N SER A 41 -21.31 18.91 16.02
CA SER A 41 -22.29 19.56 16.92
C SER A 41 -22.91 18.54 17.88
N THR A 42 -22.50 18.65 19.16
CA THR A 42 -23.32 18.49 20.39
C THR A 42 -24.51 17.53 20.35
N ASP A 43 -24.38 16.35 20.96
CA ASP A 43 -25.01 16.10 22.27
C ASP A 43 -24.64 14.70 22.79
N ALA A 44 -24.55 14.60 24.11
CA ALA A 44 -24.22 13.36 24.80
C ALA A 44 -25.40 12.38 24.77
N SER A 45 -25.06 11.10 24.54
CA SER A 45 -25.75 9.88 25.00
C SER A 45 -26.45 9.01 23.95
N SER A 46 -26.14 7.72 24.10
CA SER A 46 -26.97 6.55 23.79
C SER A 46 -26.85 5.95 22.38
N SER A 47 -25.80 5.13 22.25
CA SER A 47 -25.84 3.76 21.69
C SER A 47 -26.98 3.40 20.74
N THR A 48 -26.66 3.24 19.45
CA THR A 48 -27.10 2.06 18.66
C THR A 48 -26.03 1.76 17.63
N SER A 49 -25.16 0.84 18.01
CA SER A 49 -24.19 0.14 17.19
C SER A 49 -24.91 -0.90 16.31
N THR A 50 -25.08 -0.63 15.02
CA THR A 50 -25.32 -1.67 13.98
C THR A 50 -24.91 -1.28 12.55
N ALA A 51 -24.55 -0.03 12.25
CA ALA A 51 -24.21 0.39 10.87
C ALA A 51 -22.72 0.38 10.51
N ALA A 52 -21.81 0.13 11.46
CA ALA A 52 -20.36 0.24 11.25
C ALA A 52 -19.69 -1.04 10.68
N ALA A 53 -20.39 -2.19 10.68
CA ALA A 53 -19.83 -3.46 10.22
C ALA A 53 -19.90 -3.65 8.70
N ALA A 54 -21.00 -3.22 8.06
CA ALA A 54 -21.15 -3.28 6.59
C ALA A 54 -20.12 -2.42 5.82
N PRO A 55 -19.88 -1.13 6.18
CA PRO A 55 -18.91 -0.31 5.46
C PRO A 55 -17.46 -0.79 5.68
N ALA A 56 -17.15 -1.46 6.80
CA ALA A 56 -15.82 -1.98 7.07
C ALA A 56 -15.51 -3.27 6.27
N GLU A 57 -16.48 -4.17 6.10
CA GLU A 57 -16.31 -5.37 5.26
C GLU A 57 -16.34 -5.02 3.76
N ASP A 58 -17.16 -4.05 3.35
CA ASP A 58 -17.18 -3.51 1.99
C ASP A 58 -15.86 -2.79 1.63
N LEU A 59 -15.18 -2.18 2.61
CA LEU A 59 -13.85 -1.62 2.43
C LEU A 59 -12.78 -2.71 2.30
N LYS A 60 -12.79 -3.72 3.18
CA LYS A 60 -11.80 -4.82 3.10
C LYS A 60 -11.87 -5.58 1.78
N SER A 61 -13.08 -5.82 1.28
CA SER A 61 -13.28 -6.47 -0.02
C SER A 61 -12.81 -5.59 -1.18
N PHE A 62 -13.15 -4.30 -1.16
CA PHE A 62 -12.62 -3.33 -2.10
C PHE A 62 -11.09 -3.27 -2.07
N ASP A 63 -10.49 -3.21 -0.87
CA ASP A 63 -9.06 -3.15 -0.67
C ASP A 63 -8.35 -4.38 -1.24
N ALA A 64 -8.91 -5.57 -1.00
CA ALA A 64 -8.40 -6.83 -1.52
C ALA A 64 -8.46 -6.90 -3.06
N GLU A 65 -9.52 -6.36 -3.68
CA GLU A 65 -9.62 -6.27 -5.13
C GLU A 65 -8.71 -5.16 -5.70
N PHE A 66 -8.57 -4.05 -4.99
CA PHE A 66 -7.79 -2.89 -5.41
C PHE A 66 -6.30 -3.20 -5.56
N VAL A 67 -5.76 -4.00 -4.64
CA VAL A 67 -4.37 -4.48 -4.65
C VAL A 67 -4.15 -5.73 -5.51
N ASN A 68 -5.23 -6.37 -6.00
CA ASN A 68 -5.16 -7.51 -6.91
C ASN A 68 -4.94 -7.04 -8.37
N VAL A 69 -3.80 -6.40 -8.59
CA VAL A 69 -3.35 -5.90 -9.88
C VAL A 69 -2.04 -6.59 -10.27
N ASP A 70 -1.55 -6.35 -11.49
CA ASP A 70 -0.24 -6.85 -11.90
C ASP A 70 0.89 -6.22 -11.07
N GLN A 71 2.03 -6.90 -11.01
CA GLN A 71 3.15 -6.52 -10.16
C GLN A 71 3.68 -5.11 -10.47
N ALA A 72 3.72 -4.71 -11.75
CA ALA A 72 4.21 -3.39 -12.13
C ALA A 72 3.28 -2.30 -11.59
N THR A 73 1.97 -2.47 -11.78
CA THR A 73 0.96 -1.56 -11.22
C THR A 73 1.02 -1.51 -9.69
N LEU A 74 1.26 -2.64 -9.02
CA LEU A 74 1.38 -2.68 -7.56
C LEU A 74 2.63 -1.92 -7.08
N PHE A 75 3.78 -2.08 -7.74
CA PHE A 75 4.99 -1.31 -7.42
C PHE A 75 4.78 0.18 -7.62
N ASP A 76 4.15 0.57 -8.73
CA ASP A 76 3.85 1.98 -8.99
C ASP A 76 2.87 2.55 -7.95
N LEU A 77 1.90 1.76 -7.48
CA LEU A 77 1.01 2.14 -6.38
C LEU A 77 1.76 2.33 -5.07
N ILE A 78 2.73 1.46 -4.74
CA ILE A 78 3.58 1.60 -3.55
C ILE A 78 4.42 2.89 -3.64
N LEU A 79 5.05 3.13 -4.80
CA LEU A 79 5.83 4.35 -5.04
C LEU A 79 4.97 5.61 -4.96
N ALA A 80 3.73 5.56 -5.47
CA ALA A 80 2.78 6.66 -5.37
C ALA A 80 2.25 6.85 -3.94
N ALA A 81 2.05 5.77 -3.18
CA ALA A 81 1.61 5.82 -1.78
C ALA A 81 2.65 6.47 -0.86
N ASN A 82 3.94 6.36 -1.23
CA ASN A 82 5.06 7.01 -0.54
C ASN A 82 4.95 8.56 -0.53
N VAL A 83 4.04 9.15 -1.30
CA VAL A 83 3.69 10.59 -1.26
C VAL A 83 2.76 10.92 -0.07
N ASN A 84 2.95 10.27 1.08
CA ASN A 84 2.20 10.45 2.35
C ASN A 84 0.73 9.99 2.39
N ILE A 85 0.34 8.97 1.63
CA ILE A 85 -1.00 8.35 1.79
C ILE A 85 -0.87 7.14 2.72
N LYS A 86 -0.81 7.40 4.03
CA LYS A 86 -0.54 6.36 5.06
C LYS A 86 -1.45 5.13 4.93
N GLY A 87 -2.75 5.32 4.68
CA GLY A 87 -3.69 4.20 4.52
C GLY A 87 -3.37 3.31 3.31
N LEU A 88 -2.97 3.92 2.19
CA LEU A 88 -2.61 3.18 0.97
C LEU A 88 -1.24 2.49 1.14
N LEU A 89 -0.31 3.14 1.82
CA LEU A 89 0.99 2.54 2.14
C LEU A 89 0.81 1.35 3.09
N ASP A 90 0.03 1.51 4.16
CA ASP A 90 -0.29 0.44 5.09
C ASP A 90 -1.01 -0.69 4.37
N LEU A 91 -1.97 -0.39 3.49
CA LEU A 91 -2.66 -1.40 2.70
C LEU A 91 -1.69 -2.14 1.80
N THR A 92 -0.92 -1.46 0.95
CA THR A 92 0.02 -2.12 0.04
C THR A 92 1.12 -2.90 0.76
N CYS A 93 1.52 -2.48 1.97
CA CYS A 93 2.47 -3.20 2.83
C CYS A 93 1.85 -4.37 3.61
N GLN A 94 0.62 -4.22 4.14
CA GLN A 94 -0.11 -5.24 4.89
C GLN A 94 -0.73 -6.28 3.98
N THR A 95 -1.04 -5.91 2.74
CA THR A 95 -1.60 -6.84 1.79
C THR A 95 -0.55 -7.91 1.58
N VAL A 96 -0.86 -9.05 2.16
CA VAL A 96 -0.78 -10.42 1.66
C VAL A 96 -0.15 -10.57 0.26
N ALA A 97 -0.38 -9.68 -0.72
CA ALA A 97 0.36 -9.64 -1.98
C ALA A 97 1.89 -9.54 -1.84
N VAL A 98 2.47 -8.55 -1.15
CA VAL A 98 3.95 -8.43 -1.05
C VAL A 98 4.52 -9.54 -0.17
N ALA A 99 3.84 -9.82 0.95
CA ALA A 99 4.22 -10.89 1.87
C ALA A 99 4.14 -12.26 1.20
N ASP A 100 3.08 -12.59 0.45
CA ASP A 100 2.93 -13.85 -0.28
C ASP A 100 3.84 -13.92 -1.52
N MET A 101 4.16 -12.78 -2.14
CA MET A 101 5.17 -12.72 -3.20
C MET A 101 6.57 -13.02 -2.70
N ILE A 102 6.84 -12.86 -1.41
CA ILE A 102 8.11 -13.18 -0.75
C ILE A 102 8.04 -14.56 -0.09
N LYS A 103 6.88 -14.93 0.47
CA LYS A 103 6.66 -16.16 1.22
C LYS A 103 6.76 -17.38 0.29
N GLY A 104 7.71 -18.25 0.59
CA GLY A 104 7.95 -19.47 -0.18
C GLY A 104 8.74 -19.29 -1.48
N LYS A 105 9.19 -18.07 -1.78
CA LYS A 105 10.14 -17.82 -2.88
C LYS A 105 11.57 -17.83 -2.37
N THR A 106 12.49 -18.27 -3.22
CA THR A 106 13.91 -18.21 -2.87
C THR A 106 14.44 -16.77 -2.95
N PRO A 107 15.54 -16.44 -2.26
CA PRO A 107 16.18 -15.12 -2.34
C PRO A 107 16.45 -14.68 -3.79
N GLU A 108 16.77 -15.62 -4.67
CA GLU A 108 17.03 -15.36 -6.10
C GLU A 108 15.75 -15.01 -6.86
N GLU A 109 14.65 -15.70 -6.57
CA GLU A 109 13.34 -15.41 -7.16
C GLU A 109 12.79 -14.08 -6.68
N ILE A 110 13.01 -13.74 -5.40
CA ILE A 110 12.68 -12.43 -4.83
C ILE A 110 13.53 -11.36 -5.54
N ARG A 111 14.85 -11.54 -5.64
CA ARG A 111 15.72 -10.59 -6.36
C ARG A 111 15.26 -10.35 -7.80
N LYS A 112 14.86 -11.41 -8.51
CA LYS A 112 14.32 -11.31 -9.87
C LYS A 112 12.95 -10.62 -9.92
N THR A 113 12.05 -10.94 -8.99
CA THR A 113 10.68 -10.37 -8.92
C THR A 113 10.73 -8.88 -8.61
N PHE A 114 11.60 -8.47 -7.68
CA PHE A 114 11.74 -7.08 -7.24
C PHE A 114 12.81 -6.31 -8.03
N ASN A 115 13.39 -6.92 -9.06
CA ASN A 115 14.45 -6.36 -9.89
C ASN A 115 15.64 -5.79 -9.06
N ILE A 116 15.97 -6.48 -7.97
CA ILE A 116 17.05 -6.13 -7.04
C ILE A 116 18.36 -6.73 -7.57
N LYS A 117 19.39 -5.89 -7.71
CA LYS A 117 20.74 -6.35 -8.06
C LYS A 117 21.35 -7.08 -6.87
N ASN A 118 21.86 -8.30 -7.09
CA ASN A 118 22.67 -8.97 -6.09
C ASN A 118 23.98 -8.19 -5.88
N ASP A 119 24.16 -7.65 -4.69
CA ASP A 119 25.33 -6.90 -4.24
C ASP A 119 26.27 -7.73 -3.37
N PHE A 120 25.90 -8.97 -3.04
CA PHE A 120 26.75 -9.90 -2.30
C PHE A 120 27.77 -10.59 -3.21
N THR A 121 28.97 -10.81 -2.65
CA THR A 121 29.95 -11.72 -3.25
C THR A 121 29.52 -13.19 -3.07
N PRO A 122 30.03 -14.12 -3.91
CA PRO A 122 29.71 -15.54 -3.76
C PRO A 122 30.06 -16.11 -2.38
N GLU A 123 31.17 -15.67 -1.78
CA GLU A 123 31.55 -16.07 -0.42
C GLU A 123 30.57 -15.56 0.65
N GLU A 124 30.15 -14.30 0.58
CA GLU A 124 29.19 -13.73 1.54
C GLU A 124 27.80 -14.39 1.43
N GLU A 125 27.35 -14.66 0.21
CA GLU A 125 26.07 -15.33 -0.01
C GLU A 125 26.08 -16.77 0.50
N ALA A 126 27.19 -17.49 0.35
CA ALA A 126 27.38 -18.84 0.89
C ALA A 126 27.38 -18.83 2.43
N GLU A 127 28.03 -17.84 3.05
CA GLU A 127 28.06 -17.70 4.51
C GLU A 127 26.69 -17.33 5.06
N ILE A 128 25.99 -16.36 4.46
CA ILE A 128 24.62 -15.99 4.83
C ILE A 128 23.67 -17.19 4.69
N ARG A 129 23.80 -17.98 3.62
CA ARG A 129 22.98 -19.18 3.41
C ARG A 129 23.30 -20.27 4.43
N ARG A 130 24.56 -20.40 4.85
CA ARG A 130 25.01 -21.32 5.92
C ARG A 130 24.45 -20.91 7.28
N GLU A 131 24.49 -19.62 7.61
CA GLU A 131 23.98 -19.08 8.88
C GLU A 131 22.45 -19.11 8.97
N ASN A 132 21.76 -18.92 7.85
CA ASN A 132 20.30 -18.88 7.78
C ASN A 132 19.67 -20.20 7.33
N GLN A 133 20.40 -21.33 7.42
CA GLN A 133 19.87 -22.67 7.05
C GLN A 133 18.53 -22.98 7.73
N TRP A 134 18.35 -22.53 8.98
CA TRP A 134 17.12 -22.71 9.76
C TRP A 134 15.86 -22.08 9.13
N ALA A 135 16.01 -21.11 8.23
CA ALA A 135 14.89 -20.47 7.54
C ALA A 135 14.48 -21.20 6.24
N PHE A 136 15.26 -22.21 5.83
CA PHE A 136 15.06 -23.00 4.61
C PHE A 136 14.67 -24.47 4.89
N GLU A 137 14.47 -24.85 6.15
CA GLU A 137 13.94 -26.16 6.59
C GLU A 137 12.40 -26.20 6.64
#